data_AF-A0A7K6TCF2-F1
#
_entry.id   AF-A0A7K6TCF2-F1
#
_cell.length_a   1.000
_cell.length_b   1.000
_cell.length_c   1.000
_cell.angle_alpha   90.00
_cell.angle_beta   90.00
_cell.angle_gamma   90.00
#
_symmetry.space_group_name_H-M   'P 1'
#
loop_
_entity.id
_entity.type
_entity.pdbx_description
1 polymer ?
#
loop_
_entity_poly.entity_id
_entity_poly.type
_entity_poly.pdbx_seq_one_letter_code
_entity_poly.pdbx_strand_id
1 'polypeptide(L)'
;MSGYSEDEKLRLQQLRVLRRRWLRDQELSEREPVLPRRQLGPVAAFWERFLQPGGLWRQQVFKAYQTAGFVLVRVLVPAWVICYYLKYHVMKTPHGVVMSNPRIFPGDRILETGEVMPPLPEEPGEHH
;
A
#
# COMPACT_ATOMS: atom_id res chain seq x y z
N MET A 1 -14.41 -39.54 -51.34
CA MET A 1 -14.25 -39.10 -49.94
C MET A 1 -14.50 -40.31 -49.06
N SER A 2 -13.46 -41.10 -48.77
CA SER A 2 -13.66 -42.28 -47.90
C SER A 2 -13.90 -41.78 -46.48
N GLY A 3 -15.09 -42.06 -45.95
CA GLY A 3 -15.38 -41.85 -44.54
C GLY A 3 -14.57 -42.80 -43.66
N TYR A 4 -14.71 -42.63 -42.35
CA TYR A 4 -14.09 -43.51 -41.36
C TYR A 4 -14.41 -44.98 -41.62
N SER A 5 -13.40 -45.84 -41.47
CA SER A 5 -13.61 -47.29 -41.43
C SER A 5 -14.42 -47.70 -40.19
N GLU A 6 -15.05 -48.87 -40.21
CA GLU A 6 -15.88 -49.34 -39.08
C GLU A 6 -15.06 -49.46 -37.78
N ASP A 7 -13.80 -49.88 -37.88
CA ASP A 7 -12.88 -49.95 -36.74
C ASP A 7 -12.54 -48.57 -36.15
N GLU A 8 -12.35 -47.57 -37.02
CA GLU A 8 -12.12 -46.19 -36.58
C GLU A 8 -13.37 -45.59 -35.91
N LYS A 9 -14.56 -45.90 -36.42
CA LYS A 9 -15.82 -45.49 -35.79
C LYS A 9 -15.99 -46.13 -34.42
N LEU A 10 -15.71 -47.43 -34.30
CA LEU A 10 -15.76 -48.16 -33.03
C LEU A 10 -14.77 -47.56 -32.02
N ARG A 11 -13.53 -47.30 -32.45
CA ARG A 11 -12.50 -46.68 -31.61
C ARG A 11 -12.90 -45.27 -31.15
N LEU A 12 -13.45 -44.45 -32.04
CA LEU A 12 -13.91 -43.10 -31.68
C LEU A 12 -15.09 -43.11 -30.71
N GLN A 13 -16.00 -44.09 -30.84
CA GLN A 13 -17.07 -44.27 -29.87
C GLN A 13 -16.53 -44.67 -28.50
N GLN A 14 -15.60 -45.63 -28.44
CA GLN A 14 -14.94 -46.03 -27.20
C GLN A 14 -14.23 -44.85 -26.51
N LEU A 15 -13.46 -44.06 -27.28
CA LEU A 15 -12.79 -42.87 -26.76
C LEU A 15 -13.78 -41.80 -26.28
N ARG A 16 -14.92 -41.62 -26.96
CA ARG A 16 -15.97 -40.68 -26.50
C ARG A 16 -16.58 -41.12 -25.18
N VAL A 17 -16.82 -42.42 -24.99
CA VAL A 17 -17.36 -42.94 -23.72
C VAL A 17 -16.37 -42.71 -22.58
N LEU A 18 -15.10 -43.05 -22.79
CA LEU A 18 -14.04 -42.79 -21.82
C LEU A 18 -13.90 -41.29 -21.50
N ARG A 19 -13.93 -40.44 -22.52
CA ARG A 19 -13.86 -38.99 -22.35
C ARG A 19 -15.03 -38.43 -21.55
N ARG A 20 -16.26 -38.90 -21.80
CA ARG A 20 -17.44 -38.46 -21.02
C ARG A 20 -17.37 -38.89 -19.57
N ARG A 21 -16.88 -40.10 -19.29
CA ARG A 21 -16.66 -40.57 -17.91
C ARG A 21 -15.58 -39.76 -17.22
N TRP A 22 -14.44 -39.55 -17.88
CA TRP A 22 -13.36 -38.71 -17.36
C TRP A 22 -13.84 -37.27 -17.06
N LEU A 23 -14.61 -36.66 -17.95
CA LEU A 23 -15.16 -35.31 -17.73
C LEU A 23 -16.10 -35.27 -16.52
N ARG A 24 -16.89 -36.32 -16.29
CA ARG A 24 -17.73 -36.43 -15.10
C ARG A 24 -16.91 -36.64 -13.82
N ASP A 25 -15.81 -37.37 -13.91
CA ASP A 25 -14.89 -37.59 -12.77
C ASP A 25 -14.10 -36.32 -12.40
N GLN A 26 -14.09 -35.30 -13.28
CA GLN A 26 -13.52 -33.98 -12.98
C GLN A 26 -14.51 -33.03 -12.29
N GLU A 27 -15.79 -33.41 -12.16
CA GLU A 27 -16.74 -32.63 -11.38
C GLU A 27 -16.41 -32.80 -9.88
N LEU A 28 -15.80 -31.76 -9.31
CA LEU A 28 -15.47 -31.72 -7.89
C LEU A 28 -16.75 -31.63 -7.06
N SER A 29 -16.83 -32.45 -6.02
CA SER A 29 -17.89 -32.33 -5.02
C SER A 29 -17.68 -31.07 -4.16
N GLU A 30 -18.76 -30.46 -3.69
CA GLU A 30 -18.71 -29.28 -2.81
C GLU A 30 -17.88 -29.48 -1.52
N ARG A 31 -17.62 -30.74 -1.14
CA ARG A 31 -16.83 -31.11 0.04
C ARG A 31 -15.34 -31.15 -0.30
N GLU A 32 -14.76 -29.98 -0.50
CA GLU A 32 -13.32 -29.86 -0.62
C GLU A 32 -12.66 -29.97 0.76
N PRO A 33 -11.48 -30.62 0.87
CA PRO A 33 -10.71 -30.58 2.10
C PRO A 33 -10.19 -29.16 2.34
N VAL A 34 -10.90 -28.42 3.21
CA VAL A 34 -10.50 -27.07 3.60
C VAL A 34 -9.39 -27.18 4.65
N LEU A 35 -8.37 -26.32 4.52
CA LEU A 35 -7.39 -26.14 5.57
C LEU A 35 -8.09 -25.80 6.90
N PRO A 36 -7.58 -26.27 8.05
CA PRO A 36 -8.15 -25.93 9.33
C PRO A 36 -8.22 -24.41 9.50
N ARG A 37 -9.28 -23.93 10.16
CA ARG A 37 -9.50 -22.50 10.37
C ARG A 37 -8.27 -21.89 11.02
N ARG A 38 -7.71 -20.84 10.39
CA ARG A 38 -6.56 -20.12 10.91
C ARG A 38 -6.85 -19.62 12.33
N GLN A 39 -6.00 -19.98 13.28
CA GLN A 39 -6.11 -19.44 14.63
C GLN A 39 -5.73 -17.96 14.61
N LEU A 40 -6.70 -17.10 14.89
CA LEU A 40 -6.49 -15.67 15.01
C LEU A 40 -5.90 -15.39 16.40
N GLY A 41 -4.92 -14.47 16.45
CA GLY A 41 -4.42 -13.96 17.73
C GLY A 41 -5.52 -13.23 18.52
N PRO A 42 -5.32 -12.95 19.82
CA PRO A 42 -6.37 -12.42 20.69
C PRO A 42 -6.97 -11.10 20.17
N VAL A 43 -6.14 -10.19 19.66
CA VAL A 43 -6.57 -8.91 19.08
C VAL A 43 -7.36 -9.13 17.78
N ALA A 44 -6.90 -10.02 16.92
CA ALA A 44 -7.59 -10.32 15.66
C ALA A 44 -8.94 -11.02 15.90
N ALA A 45 -9.00 -11.93 16.87
CA ALA A 45 -10.24 -12.58 17.30
C ALA A 45 -11.23 -11.58 17.92
N PHE A 46 -10.75 -10.62 18.71
CA PHE A 46 -11.58 -9.53 19.22
C PHE A 46 -12.21 -8.73 18.07
N TRP A 47 -11.42 -8.31 17.08
CA TRP A 47 -11.93 -7.54 15.94
C TRP A 47 -12.90 -8.34 15.07
N GLU A 48 -12.65 -9.63 14.84
CA GLU A 48 -13.59 -10.51 14.12
C GLU A 48 -14.94 -10.57 14.85
N ARG A 49 -14.94 -10.79 16.17
CA ARG A 49 -16.16 -10.79 16.99
C ARG A 49 -16.85 -9.42 17.05
N PHE A 50 -16.08 -8.34 17.11
CA PHE A 50 -16.62 -6.97 17.14
C PHE A 50 -17.33 -6.61 15.83
N LEU A 51 -16.88 -7.17 14.69
CA LEU A 51 -17.43 -6.93 13.36
C LEU A 51 -18.59 -7.86 12.98
N GLN A 52 -18.68 -9.06 13.57
CA GLN A 52 -19.76 -10.04 13.35
C GLN A 52 -21.20 -9.51 13.46
N PRO A 53 -21.57 -8.64 14.42
CA PRO A 53 -22.94 -8.11 14.46
C PRO A 53 -23.29 -7.24 13.25
N GLY A 54 -22.30 -6.88 12.41
CA GLY A 54 -22.50 -6.03 11.25
C GLY A 54 -22.81 -4.59 11.65
N GLY A 55 -22.42 -3.62 10.83
CA GLY A 55 -22.75 -2.21 11.05
C GLY A 55 -21.72 -1.26 10.47
N LEU A 56 -22.22 -0.20 9.82
CA LEU A 56 -21.37 0.79 9.16
C LEU A 56 -20.42 1.50 10.14
N TRP A 57 -20.90 1.83 11.34
CA TRP A 57 -20.08 2.44 12.41
C TRP A 57 -18.91 1.55 12.82
N ARG A 58 -19.17 0.26 13.08
CA ARG A 58 -18.14 -0.69 13.52
C ARG A 58 -17.05 -0.89 12.46
N GLN A 59 -17.46 -0.92 11.18
CA GLN A 59 -16.53 -0.97 10.06
C GLN A 59 -15.71 0.30 9.92
N GLN A 60 -16.30 1.48 10.14
CA GLN A 60 -15.55 2.75 10.12
C GLN A 60 -14.49 2.80 11.21
N VAL A 61 -14.83 2.41 12.44
CA VAL A 61 -13.87 2.35 13.56
C VAL A 61 -12.74 1.37 13.25
N PHE A 62 -13.06 0.20 12.70
CA PHE A 62 -12.04 -0.78 12.33
C PHE A 62 -11.11 -0.26 11.22
N LYS A 63 -11.67 0.43 10.21
CA LYS A 63 -10.86 1.09 9.17
C LYS A 63 -9.94 2.14 9.76
N ALA A 64 -10.44 2.99 10.66
CA ALA A 64 -9.63 4.00 11.34
C ALA A 64 -8.50 3.38 12.16
N TYR A 65 -8.76 2.26 12.86
CA TYR A 65 -7.73 1.51 13.57
C TYR A 65 -6.66 0.95 12.62
N GLN A 66 -7.07 0.34 11.51
CA GLN A 66 -6.14 -0.19 10.51
C GLN A 66 -5.29 0.90 9.85
N THR A 67 -5.90 2.03 9.48
CA THR A 67 -5.16 3.16 8.89
C THR A 67 -4.21 3.79 9.90
N ALA A 68 -4.61 3.95 11.16
CA ALA A 68 -3.72 4.42 12.22
C ALA A 68 -2.52 3.48 12.42
N GLY A 69 -2.75 2.17 12.47
CA GLY A 69 -1.68 1.18 12.55
C GLY A 69 -0.73 1.23 11.35
N PHE A 70 -1.28 1.41 10.13
CA PHE A 70 -0.49 1.57 8.92
C PHE A 70 0.38 2.83 8.98
N VAL A 71 -0.18 3.99 9.34
CA VAL A 71 0.55 5.26 9.44
C VAL A 71 1.67 5.14 10.48
N LEU A 72 1.38 4.57 11.64
CA LEU A 72 2.38 4.38 12.69
C LEU A 72 3.57 3.52 12.20
N VAL A 73 3.28 2.33 11.66
CA VAL A 73 4.31 1.35 11.33
C VAL A 73 5.03 1.66 10.02
N ARG A 74 4.32 2.17 9.01
CA ARG A 74 4.86 2.36 7.65
C ARG A 74 5.31 3.79 7.37
N VAL A 75 4.88 4.77 8.16
CA VAL A 75 5.26 6.18 7.96
C VAL A 75 6.06 6.69 9.15
N LEU A 76 5.49 6.67 10.35
CA LEU A 76 6.10 7.31 11.52
C LEU A 76 7.42 6.63 11.93
N VAL A 77 7.42 5.30 12.07
CA VAL A 77 8.62 4.57 12.49
C VAL A 77 9.78 4.73 11.48
N PRO A 78 9.59 4.53 10.16
CA PRO A 78 10.65 4.78 9.19
C PRO A 78 11.10 6.24 9.16
N ALA A 79 10.18 7.20 9.24
CA ALA A 79 10.53 8.62 9.28
C ALA A 79 11.40 8.95 10.49
N TRP A 80 11.10 8.43 11.68
CA TRP A 80 11.95 8.60 12.86
C TRP A 80 13.33 8.00 12.68
N VAL A 81 13.43 6.80 12.11
CA VAL A 81 14.74 6.15 11.83
C VAL A 81 15.56 6.98 10.85
N ILE A 82 14.95 7.50 9.78
CA ILE A 82 15.61 8.36 8.79
C ILE A 82 16.07 9.67 9.46
N CYS A 83 15.20 10.34 10.22
CA CYS A 83 15.55 11.57 10.93
C CYS A 83 16.70 11.34 11.92
N TYR A 84 16.71 10.22 12.63
CA TYR A 84 17.81 9.83 13.52
C TYR A 84 19.12 9.66 12.74
N TYR A 85 19.07 8.94 11.61
CA TYR A 85 20.23 8.72 10.76
C TYR A 85 20.80 10.03 10.21
N LEU A 86 19.95 10.91 9.67
CA LEU A 86 20.35 12.23 9.19
C LEU A 86 21.03 13.05 10.29
N LYS A 87 20.41 13.10 11.48
CA LYS A 87 20.91 13.89 12.62
C LYS A 87 22.28 13.43 13.11
N TYR A 88 22.50 12.12 13.25
CA TYR A 88 23.70 11.62 13.93
C TYR A 88 24.80 11.09 13.01
N HIS A 89 24.48 10.74 11.76
CA HIS A 89 25.47 10.26 10.81
C HIS A 89 25.75 11.28 9.72
N VAL A 90 24.73 11.73 9.00
CA VAL A 90 24.92 12.56 7.80
C VAL A 90 25.33 13.99 8.15
N MET A 91 24.70 14.61 9.16
CA MET A 91 25.07 15.96 9.58
C MET A 91 26.44 16.04 10.29
N LYS A 92 26.97 14.92 10.81
CA LYS A 92 28.31 14.88 11.41
C LYS A 92 29.42 14.76 10.38
N THR A 93 29.11 14.27 9.18
CA THR A 93 30.08 14.21 8.08
C THR A 93 30.17 15.57 7.39
N PRO A 94 31.37 16.11 7.16
CA PRO A 94 31.52 17.38 6.45
C PRO A 94 30.94 17.26 5.05
N HIS A 95 30.12 18.24 4.63
CA HIS A 95 29.38 18.23 3.36
C HIS A 95 28.37 17.09 3.19
N GLY A 96 28.00 16.37 4.27
CA GLY A 96 26.98 15.31 4.19
C GLY A 96 25.59 15.83 3.84
N VAL A 97 25.25 17.06 4.27
CA VAL A 97 24.08 17.80 3.82
C VAL A 97 24.54 19.20 3.46
N VAL A 98 24.37 19.60 2.19
CA VAL A 98 24.61 20.96 1.72
C VAL A 98 23.26 21.57 1.37
N MET A 99 22.95 22.70 1.97
CA MET A 99 21.72 23.46 1.67
C MET A 99 22.11 24.77 0.99
N SER A 100 21.28 25.21 0.04
CA SER A 100 21.40 26.55 -0.52
C SER A 100 21.00 27.57 0.55
N ASN A 101 21.69 28.72 0.58
CA ASN A 101 21.31 29.81 1.45
C ASN A 101 19.85 30.23 1.20
N PRO A 102 19.08 30.54 2.26
CA PRO A 102 17.70 30.97 2.11
C PRO A 102 17.65 32.30 1.34
N ARG A 103 16.54 32.52 0.62
CA ARG A 103 16.31 33.77 -0.11
C ARG A 103 16.02 34.88 0.91
N ILE A 104 16.72 35.99 0.78
CA ILE A 104 16.59 37.16 1.64
C ILE A 104 15.90 38.27 0.87
N PHE A 105 14.90 38.91 1.48
CA PHE A 105 14.17 40.03 0.90
C PHE A 105 14.41 41.35 1.66
N PRO A 106 14.22 42.50 0.99
CA PRO A 106 14.22 43.82 1.62
C PRO A 106 13.23 43.88 2.80
N GLY A 107 13.69 44.38 3.95
CA GLY A 107 12.91 44.40 5.20
C GLY A 107 13.01 43.14 6.07
N ASP A 108 13.58 42.04 5.58
CA ASP A 108 13.81 40.84 6.39
C ASP A 108 14.87 41.10 7.47
N ARG A 109 14.71 40.44 8.61
CA ARG A 109 15.70 40.45 9.69
C ARG A 109 16.50 39.16 9.70
N ILE A 110 17.82 39.26 9.55
CA ILE A 110 18.72 38.11 9.67
C ILE A 110 18.78 37.72 11.15
N LEU A 111 18.36 36.50 11.50
CA LEU A 111 18.29 36.05 12.90
C LEU A 111 19.68 35.96 13.56
N GLU A 112 20.71 35.64 12.78
CA GLU A 112 22.09 35.46 13.28
C GLU A 112 22.81 36.80 13.50
N THR A 113 22.67 37.76 12.59
CA THR A 113 23.34 39.08 12.64
C THR A 113 22.47 40.16 13.29
N GLY A 114 21.15 39.96 13.33
CA GLY A 114 20.17 40.94 13.82
C GLY A 114 19.90 42.09 12.87
N GLU A 115 20.63 42.19 11.76
CA GLU A 115 20.52 43.22 10.73
C GLU A 115 19.20 43.12 9.96
N VAL A 116 18.60 44.28 9.72
CA VAL A 116 17.39 44.42 8.90
C VAL A 116 17.83 44.83 7.50
N MET A 117 17.36 44.08 6.50
CA MET A 117 17.69 44.37 5.11
C MET A 117 17.09 45.70 4.69
N PRO A 118 17.86 46.56 4.01
CA PRO A 118 17.38 47.86 3.58
C PRO A 118 16.17 47.68 2.65
N PRO A 119 15.13 48.53 2.78
CA PRO A 119 14.01 48.52 1.86
C PRO A 119 14.48 48.86 0.44
N LEU A 120 13.70 48.44 -0.56
CA LEU A 120 13.94 48.89 -1.93
C LEU A 120 13.77 50.41 -2.00
N PRO A 121 14.53 51.10 -2.88
CA PRO A 121 14.26 52.50 -3.16
C PRO A 121 12.83 52.67 -3.65
N GLU A 122 12.17 53.76 -3.25
CA GLU A 122 10.82 54.08 -3.71
C GLU A 122 10.82 54.23 -5.23
N GLU A 123 10.10 53.35 -5.93
CA GLU A 123 9.88 53.52 -7.37
C GLU A 123 8.86 54.65 -7.57
N PRO A 124 9.12 55.64 -8.44
CA PRO A 124 8.12 56.65 -8.78
C PRO A 124 6.98 55.95 -9.52
N GLY A 125 5.89 55.70 -8.80
CA GLY A 125 4.71 55.03 -9.36
C GLY A 125 4.03 55.88 -10.41
N GLU A 126 4.34 55.65 -11.68
CA GLU A 126 3.51 56.09 -12.81
C GLU A 126 2.31 55.16 -12.97
N HIS A 127 1.36 55.25 -12.05
CA HIS A 127 0.02 54.69 -12.23
C HIS A 127 -1.02 55.79 -11.96
N HIS A 128 -1.54 56.32 -13.08
CA HIS A 128 -2.78 57.10 -13.14
C HIS A 128 -4.01 56.18 -13.09
#